data_AF-A0A352MIP9-F1
#
_entry.id   AF-A0A352MIP9-F1
#
_cell.length_a   1.000
_cell.length_b   1.000
_cell.length_c   1.000
_cell.angle_alpha   90.00
_cell.angle_beta   90.00
_cell.angle_gamma   90.00
#
_symmetry.space_group_name_H-M   'P 1'
#
loop_
_entity.id
_entity.type
_entity.pdbx_description
1 polymer ?
#
loop_
_entity_poly.entity_id
_entity_poly.type
_entity_poly.pdbx_seq_one_letter_code
_entity_poly.pdbx_strand_id
1 'polypeptide(L)'
;MKNLVLLLIIASMILVSCVQKVKNDNPLLNDFDTPFGVPPFDLIKASHFKPAYLKAFEEQKAEIKAIINNPSEPDFNNTIKMLTYSGELLNKVGRVFGALNSANTNDSLQAINREIAPVSSRHRDDINLNDTLFRRVKSVYDKRDNLNLTGEEKKLLEDTYKDFVRSGAALPPESKEKLRKINEELSMLQVKFGQNLLAETNGFKLILDRKEDLSGLPEGVIEQAASMAKSLKMDGKWVFTLQVPSMTPFLQYSDNRDLREKLFTGYFMKGDNDNEYDNKS
;
A
#
# COMPACT_ATOMS: atom_id res chain seq x y z
N MET A 1 24.23 20.02 59.90
CA MET A 1 24.83 19.72 58.57
C MET A 1 24.60 18.28 58.09
N LYS A 2 24.46 17.26 58.94
CA LYS A 2 24.14 15.88 58.49
C LYS A 2 22.68 15.66 58.05
N ASN A 3 21.72 16.43 58.59
CA ASN A 3 20.30 16.27 58.22
C ASN A 3 19.88 17.06 56.96
N LEU A 4 20.76 17.93 56.44
CA LEU A 4 20.49 18.68 55.20
C LEU A 4 20.96 17.93 53.95
N VAL A 5 21.98 17.08 54.08
CA VAL A 5 22.51 16.25 52.99
C VAL A 5 21.59 15.05 52.70
N LEU A 6 20.89 14.53 53.71
CA LEU A 6 19.96 13.40 53.53
C LEU A 6 18.66 13.78 52.78
N LEU A 7 18.24 15.04 52.87
CA LEU A 7 17.09 15.58 52.13
C LEU A 7 17.42 15.94 50.67
N LEU A 8 18.70 16.15 50.34
CA LEU A 8 19.16 16.43 48.98
C LEU A 8 19.39 15.16 48.14
N ILE A 9 19.52 13.99 48.76
CA ILE A 9 19.67 12.71 48.04
C ILE A 9 18.30 12.12 47.66
N ILE A 10 17.24 12.41 48.40
CA ILE A 10 15.87 11.92 48.11
C ILE A 10 15.18 12.73 47.00
N ALA A 11 15.61 13.99 46.76
CA ALA A 11 15.07 14.84 45.69
C ALA A 11 15.64 14.53 44.29
N SER A 12 16.66 13.66 44.18
CA SER A 12 17.31 13.31 42.92
C SER A 12 16.72 12.07 42.22
N MET A 13 15.72 11.40 42.82
CA MET A 13 15.25 10.07 42.38
C MET A 13 13.87 10.03 41.72
N ILE A 14 13.27 11.17 41.31
CA ILE A 14 11.88 11.20 40.79
C ILE A 14 11.75 11.79 39.37
N LEU A 15 12.80 11.85 38.55
CA LEU A 15 12.67 12.30 37.14
C LEU A 15 13.20 11.31 36.10
N VAL A 16 13.17 10.01 36.41
CA VAL A 16 13.03 9.00 35.35
C VAL A 16 11.53 8.68 35.27
N SER A 17 10.75 9.60 34.69
CA SER A 17 9.50 9.18 34.08
C SER A 17 9.88 8.23 32.95
N CYS A 18 9.87 6.93 33.25
CA CYS A 18 9.55 5.95 32.23
C CYS A 18 8.24 6.43 31.60
N VAL A 19 8.33 6.99 30.40
CA VAL A 19 7.16 7.15 29.53
C VAL A 19 6.72 5.72 29.23
N GLN A 20 5.84 5.18 30.07
CA GLN A 20 5.11 3.97 29.75
C GLN A 20 4.33 4.30 28.49
N LYS A 21 4.84 3.85 27.34
CA LYS A 21 4.16 3.98 26.05
C LYS A 21 2.86 3.20 26.21
N VAL A 22 1.75 3.93 26.41
CA VAL A 22 0.43 3.31 26.60
C VAL A 22 0.14 2.49 25.37
N LYS A 23 0.05 1.17 25.55
CA LYS A 23 -0.20 0.23 24.45
C LYS A 23 -1.58 0.56 23.89
N ASN A 24 -1.63 0.92 22.61
CA ASN A 24 -2.87 1.18 21.91
C ASN A 24 -3.59 -0.15 21.66
N ASP A 25 -4.92 -0.18 21.75
CA ASP A 25 -5.69 -1.39 21.43
C ASP A 25 -5.56 -1.77 19.93
N ASN A 26 -5.21 -0.80 19.08
CA ASN A 26 -4.90 -1.05 17.68
C ASN A 26 -3.44 -1.51 17.53
N PRO A 27 -3.17 -2.77 17.14
CA PRO A 27 -1.81 -3.29 17.01
C PRO A 27 -0.97 -2.53 15.98
N LEU A 28 -1.59 -1.94 14.95
CA LEU A 28 -0.88 -1.17 13.92
C LEU A 28 -0.28 0.14 14.46
N LEU A 29 -0.78 0.64 15.59
CA LEU A 29 -0.33 1.87 16.24
C LEU A 29 0.74 1.65 17.32
N ASN A 30 1.16 0.40 17.54
CA ASN A 30 2.24 0.04 18.47
C ASN A 30 3.44 -0.48 17.70
N ASP A 31 4.63 -0.41 18.28
CA ASP A 31 5.79 -1.14 17.79
C ASP A 31 5.50 -2.65 17.77
N PHE A 32 6.12 -3.36 16.82
CA PHE A 32 5.92 -4.79 16.69
C PHE A 32 7.00 -5.52 17.50
N ASP A 33 6.61 -6.10 18.63
CA ASP A 33 7.50 -6.84 19.55
C ASP A 33 7.84 -8.27 19.06
N THR A 34 7.62 -8.55 17.78
CA THR A 34 7.90 -9.83 17.13
C THR A 34 9.35 -9.88 16.63
N PRO A 35 9.90 -11.07 16.35
CA PRO A 35 11.23 -11.19 15.74
C PRO A 35 11.32 -10.36 14.45
N PHE A 36 12.35 -9.52 14.36
CA PHE A 36 12.60 -8.63 13.22
C PHE A 36 11.49 -7.59 12.93
N GLY A 37 10.57 -7.34 13.87
CA GLY A 37 9.47 -6.40 13.67
C GLY A 37 8.46 -6.86 12.63
N VAL A 38 8.26 -8.17 12.49
CA VAL A 38 7.24 -8.76 11.61
C VAL A 38 5.82 -8.36 12.08
N PRO A 39 4.91 -7.92 11.21
CA PRO A 39 3.55 -7.60 11.63
C PRO A 39 2.88 -8.80 12.34
N PRO A 40 2.26 -8.62 13.52
CA PRO A 40 1.53 -9.70 14.20
C PRO A 40 0.19 -9.94 13.49
N PHE A 41 0.23 -10.61 12.32
CA PHE A 41 -0.92 -10.78 11.43
C PHE A 41 -2.12 -11.47 12.09
N ASP A 42 -1.88 -12.30 13.10
CA ASP A 42 -2.91 -12.96 13.92
C ASP A 42 -3.75 -11.96 14.73
N LEU A 43 -3.19 -10.80 15.07
CA LEU A 43 -3.87 -9.75 15.84
C LEU A 43 -4.47 -8.65 14.94
N ILE A 44 -4.06 -8.57 13.68
CA ILE A 44 -4.47 -7.48 12.77
C ILE A 44 -5.81 -7.82 12.12
N LYS A 45 -6.80 -6.94 12.31
CA LYS A 45 -8.14 -7.05 11.73
C LYS A 45 -8.38 -5.93 10.73
N ALA A 46 -9.29 -6.15 9.78
CA ALA A 46 -9.67 -5.14 8.79
C ALA A 46 -10.09 -3.80 9.46
N SER A 47 -10.83 -3.87 10.57
CA SER A 47 -11.28 -2.71 11.35
C SER A 47 -10.15 -1.84 11.92
N HIS A 48 -8.92 -2.36 12.00
CA HIS A 48 -7.76 -1.62 12.52
C HIS A 48 -7.19 -0.64 11.49
N PHE A 49 -7.39 -0.86 10.18
CA PHE A 49 -6.68 -0.09 9.15
C PHE A 49 -7.16 1.35 9.03
N LYS A 50 -8.45 1.59 8.88
CA LYS A 50 -8.99 2.96 8.73
C LYS A 50 -8.56 3.89 9.88
N PRO A 51 -8.76 3.55 11.17
CA PRO A 51 -8.30 4.41 12.26
C PRO A 51 -6.77 4.55 12.29
N ALA A 52 -6.01 3.49 11.94
CA ALA A 52 -4.55 3.58 11.89
C ALA A 52 -4.06 4.52 10.79
N TYR A 53 -4.65 4.47 9.59
CA TYR A 53 -4.36 5.40 8.50
C TYR A 53 -4.66 6.84 8.88
N LEU A 54 -5.84 7.11 9.45
CA LEU A 54 -6.21 8.47 9.86
C LEU A 54 -5.21 9.03 10.88
N LYS A 55 -4.84 8.24 11.89
CA LYS A 55 -3.81 8.63 12.86
C LYS A 55 -2.47 8.87 12.19
N ALA A 56 -2.08 8.01 11.26
CA ALA A 56 -0.81 8.12 10.54
C ALA A 56 -0.74 9.37 9.65
N PHE A 57 -1.85 9.74 9.00
CA PHE A 57 -1.94 10.99 8.23
C PHE A 57 -1.79 12.22 9.14
N GLU A 58 -2.45 12.22 10.30
CA GLU A 58 -2.32 13.30 11.28
C GLU A 58 -0.88 13.45 11.78
N GLU A 59 -0.23 12.33 12.08
CA GLU A 59 1.16 12.30 12.57
C GLU A 59 2.11 12.86 11.51
N GLN A 60 2.03 12.37 10.26
CA GLN A 60 2.89 12.89 9.20
C GLN A 60 2.60 14.37 8.90
N LYS A 61 1.35 14.82 8.95
CA LYS A 61 1.03 16.26 8.81
C LYS A 61 1.72 17.09 9.89
N ALA A 62 1.80 16.59 11.13
CA ALA A 62 2.49 17.28 12.22
C ALA A 62 4.02 17.31 12.00
N GLU A 63 4.61 16.20 11.53
CA GLU A 63 6.04 16.13 11.18
C GLU A 63 6.39 17.11 10.06
N ILE A 64 5.61 17.13 8.98
CA ILE A 64 5.79 18.08 7.87
C ILE A 64 5.62 19.52 8.36
N LYS A 65 4.65 19.78 9.25
CA LYS A 65 4.46 21.09 9.86
C LYS A 65 5.70 21.53 10.66
N ALA A 66 6.35 20.60 11.37
CA ALA A 66 7.58 20.88 12.10
C ALA A 66 8.74 21.24 11.16
N ILE A 67 8.85 20.56 10.01
CA ILE A 67 9.86 20.88 8.98
C ILE A 67 9.65 22.29 8.42
N ILE A 68 8.42 22.61 7.98
CA ILE A 68 8.15 23.91 7.32
C ILE A 68 8.22 25.10 8.28
N ASN A 69 7.95 24.88 9.57
CA ASN A 69 7.99 25.93 10.60
C ASN A 69 9.34 26.03 11.32
N ASN A 70 10.34 25.22 10.96
CA ASN A 70 11.66 25.32 11.56
C ASN A 70 12.30 26.68 11.22
N PRO A 71 12.61 27.53 12.23
CA PRO A 71 13.10 28.90 12.00
C PRO A 71 14.56 28.94 11.52
N SER A 72 15.33 27.86 11.69
CA SER A 72 16.71 27.78 11.21
C SER A 72 16.75 27.74 9.68
N GLU A 73 17.85 28.26 9.11
CA GLU A 73 18.09 28.15 7.67
C GLU A 73 18.00 26.68 7.22
N PRO A 74 17.37 26.39 6.06
CA PRO A 74 17.26 25.02 5.57
C PRO A 74 18.63 24.37 5.38
N ASP A 75 18.81 23.22 6.01
CA ASP A 75 19.99 22.36 5.84
C ASP A 75 19.57 20.91 5.59
N PHE A 76 20.55 20.04 5.32
CA PHE A 76 20.29 18.64 5.05
C PHE A 76 19.56 17.93 6.21
N ASN A 77 19.96 18.19 7.47
CA ASN A 77 19.37 17.53 8.64
C ASN A 77 17.96 18.02 8.91
N ASN A 78 17.75 19.34 8.92
CA ASN A 78 16.49 19.97 9.30
C ASN A 78 15.45 19.99 8.17
N THR A 79 15.77 19.48 6.99
CA THR A 79 14.85 19.43 5.86
C THR A 79 14.84 18.04 5.24
N ILE A 80 15.95 17.60 4.64
CA ILE A 80 15.98 16.34 3.88
C ILE A 80 15.87 15.15 4.83
N LYS A 81 16.73 15.06 5.84
CA LYS A 81 16.75 13.95 6.80
C LYS A 81 15.43 13.87 7.57
N MET A 82 14.92 14.99 8.09
CA MET A 82 13.61 15.01 8.76
C MET A 82 12.48 14.57 7.81
N LEU A 83 12.50 14.98 6.54
CA LEU A 83 11.50 14.55 5.56
C LEU A 83 11.58 13.05 5.29
N THR A 84 12.79 12.50 5.17
CA THR A 84 13.03 11.05 4.97
C THR A 84 12.44 10.20 6.09
N TYR A 85 12.52 10.67 7.33
CA TYR A 85 11.94 9.98 8.49
C TYR A 85 10.48 10.35 8.75
N SER A 86 9.86 11.23 7.95
CA SER A 86 8.44 11.54 8.11
C SER A 86 7.56 10.39 7.60
N GLY A 87 6.43 10.17 8.26
CA GLY A 87 5.42 9.21 7.86
C GLY A 87 5.81 7.75 8.10
N GLU A 88 6.72 7.47 9.03
CA GLU A 88 7.09 6.08 9.37
C GLU A 88 5.86 5.24 9.75
N LEU A 89 4.96 5.79 10.57
CA LEU A 89 3.70 5.12 10.92
C LEU A 89 2.83 4.87 9.67
N LEU A 90 2.74 5.84 8.76
CA LEU A 90 1.95 5.70 7.54
C LEU A 90 2.54 4.62 6.61
N ASN A 91 3.86 4.61 6.46
CA ASN A 91 4.59 3.60 5.70
C ASN A 91 4.39 2.21 6.29
N LYS A 92 4.43 2.07 7.61
CA LYS A 92 4.18 0.81 8.31
C LYS A 92 2.76 0.31 8.09
N VAL A 93 1.74 1.13 8.34
CA VAL A 93 0.33 0.78 8.11
C VAL A 93 0.11 0.42 6.64
N GLY A 94 0.66 1.22 5.73
CA GLY A 94 0.57 1.04 4.28
C GLY A 94 1.17 -0.26 3.76
N ARG A 95 2.34 -0.65 4.27
CA ARG A 95 3.00 -1.91 3.89
C ARG A 95 2.18 -3.13 4.29
N VAL A 96 1.64 -3.15 5.51
CA VAL A 96 0.81 -4.26 6.00
C VAL A 96 -0.49 -4.34 5.20
N PHE A 97 -1.16 -3.20 5.01
CA PHE A 97 -2.41 -3.15 4.24
C PHE A 97 -2.20 -3.60 2.79
N GLY A 98 -1.17 -3.08 2.12
CA GLY A 98 -0.86 -3.40 0.74
C GLY A 98 -0.55 -4.89 0.54
N ALA A 99 0.21 -5.50 1.45
CA ALA A 99 0.49 -6.92 1.42
C ALA A 99 -0.79 -7.78 1.53
N LEU A 100 -1.65 -7.48 2.51
CA LEU A 100 -2.92 -8.21 2.68
C LEU A 100 -3.88 -7.97 1.51
N ASN A 101 -4.05 -6.72 1.09
CA ASN A 101 -4.96 -6.36 0.00
C ASN A 101 -4.49 -6.89 -1.37
N SER A 102 -3.21 -7.23 -1.52
CA SER A 102 -2.69 -7.87 -2.73
C SER A 102 -2.74 -9.41 -2.67
N ALA A 103 -2.44 -10.01 -1.51
CA ALA A 103 -2.23 -11.46 -1.42
C ALA A 103 -3.43 -12.22 -0.84
N ASN A 104 -4.22 -11.57 0.03
CA ASN A 104 -5.33 -12.18 0.76
C ASN A 104 -6.45 -11.16 1.02
N THR A 105 -6.95 -10.57 -0.07
CA THR A 105 -7.98 -9.53 0.02
C THR A 105 -9.37 -10.11 0.32
N ASN A 106 -10.28 -9.23 0.70
CA ASN A 106 -11.70 -9.51 0.92
C ASN A 106 -12.50 -8.21 0.77
N ASP A 107 -13.82 -8.30 0.79
CA ASP A 107 -14.72 -7.15 0.61
C ASP A 107 -14.47 -6.02 1.61
N SER A 108 -14.10 -6.35 2.85
CA SER A 108 -13.78 -5.35 3.88
C SER A 108 -12.50 -4.59 3.55
N LEU A 109 -11.43 -5.29 3.15
CA LEU A 109 -10.17 -4.65 2.74
C LEU A 109 -10.35 -3.84 1.45
N GLN A 110 -11.12 -4.33 0.49
CA GLN A 110 -11.45 -3.60 -0.74
C GLN A 110 -12.26 -2.33 -0.46
N ALA A 111 -13.21 -2.38 0.46
CA ALA A 111 -13.97 -1.20 0.89
C ALA A 111 -13.07 -0.16 1.55
N ILE A 112 -12.19 -0.58 2.45
CA ILE A 112 -11.18 0.30 3.07
C ILE A 112 -10.28 0.92 2.00
N ASN A 113 -9.87 0.15 0.98
CA ASN A 113 -9.03 0.68 -0.10
C ASN A 113 -9.74 1.80 -0.88
N ARG A 114 -11.03 1.64 -1.19
CA ARG A 114 -11.84 2.68 -1.86
C ARG A 114 -11.94 3.96 -1.04
N GLU A 115 -12.01 3.86 0.28
CA GLU A 115 -12.08 5.02 1.18
C GLU A 115 -10.72 5.69 1.37
N ILE A 116 -9.64 4.92 1.49
CA ILE A 116 -8.30 5.40 1.85
C ILE A 116 -7.49 5.87 0.64
N ALA A 117 -7.69 5.28 -0.56
CA ALA A 117 -6.95 5.67 -1.77
C ALA A 117 -7.03 7.17 -2.09
N PRO A 118 -8.22 7.82 -2.15
CA PRO A 118 -8.30 9.24 -2.48
C PRO A 118 -7.74 10.11 -1.35
N VAL A 119 -7.92 9.71 -0.08
CA VAL A 119 -7.33 10.39 1.09
C VAL A 119 -5.81 10.34 1.03
N SER A 120 -5.24 9.19 0.70
CA SER A 120 -3.79 9.00 0.53
C SER A 120 -3.25 9.83 -0.62
N SER A 121 -3.98 9.93 -1.74
CA SER A 121 -3.58 10.74 -2.89
C SER A 121 -3.51 12.22 -2.51
N ARG A 122 -4.57 12.76 -1.90
CA ARG A 122 -4.60 14.14 -1.41
C ARG A 122 -3.51 14.42 -0.37
N HIS A 123 -3.27 13.48 0.54
CA HIS A 123 -2.20 13.61 1.54
C HIS A 123 -0.80 13.68 0.92
N ARG A 124 -0.52 12.87 -0.11
CA ARG A 124 0.75 12.97 -0.85
C ARG A 124 0.87 14.30 -1.59
N ASP A 125 -0.22 14.77 -2.22
CA ASP A 125 -0.22 16.07 -2.90
C ASP A 125 -0.03 17.24 -1.93
N ASP A 126 -0.60 17.17 -0.72
CA ASP A 126 -0.42 18.15 0.35
C ASP A 126 1.04 18.30 0.79
N ILE A 127 1.86 17.26 0.61
CA ILE A 127 3.29 17.27 0.90
C ILE A 127 4.06 17.71 -0.34
N ASN A 128 3.88 17.01 -1.46
CA ASN A 128 4.69 17.17 -2.67
C ASN A 128 4.44 18.50 -3.38
N LEU A 129 3.24 19.07 -3.27
CA LEU A 129 2.90 20.35 -3.91
C LEU A 129 3.04 21.55 -2.97
N ASN A 130 3.47 21.32 -1.72
CA ASN A 130 3.64 22.37 -0.71
C ASN A 130 4.79 23.33 -1.07
N ASP A 131 4.46 24.58 -1.39
CA ASP A 131 5.45 25.59 -1.80
C ASP A 131 6.48 25.91 -0.72
N THR A 132 6.11 25.87 0.56
CA THR A 132 7.04 26.17 1.65
C THR A 132 8.02 25.03 1.83
N LEU A 133 7.54 23.78 1.84
CA LEU A 133 8.41 22.61 1.91
C LEU A 133 9.34 22.53 0.70
N PHE A 134 8.81 22.71 -0.51
CA PHE A 134 9.61 22.68 -1.73
C PHE A 134 10.69 23.77 -1.74
N ARG A 135 10.39 24.99 -1.28
CA ARG A 135 11.41 26.05 -1.15
C ARG A 135 12.52 25.67 -0.19
N ARG A 136 12.22 25.01 0.93
CA ARG A 136 13.24 24.50 1.86
C ARG A 136 14.12 23.45 1.17
N VAL A 137 13.51 22.44 0.53
CA VAL A 137 14.24 21.39 -0.20
C VAL A 137 15.12 21.99 -1.30
N LYS A 138 14.58 22.91 -2.10
CA LYS A 138 15.30 23.60 -3.16
C LYS A 138 16.47 24.42 -2.61
N SER A 139 16.31 25.10 -1.48
CA SER A 139 17.39 25.87 -0.85
C SER A 139 18.60 25.00 -0.49
N VAL A 140 18.36 23.79 0.04
CA VAL A 140 19.42 22.81 0.32
C VAL A 140 20.04 22.30 -0.99
N TYR A 141 19.21 21.99 -1.98
CA TYR A 141 19.65 21.48 -3.28
C TYR A 141 20.51 22.47 -4.07
N ASP A 142 20.15 23.76 -4.07
CA ASP A 142 20.89 24.82 -4.77
C ASP A 142 22.30 25.01 -4.18
N LYS A 143 22.46 24.75 -2.87
CA LYS A 143 23.75 24.83 -2.16
C LYS A 143 24.52 23.51 -2.15
N ARG A 144 24.00 22.43 -2.74
CA ARG A 144 24.50 21.04 -2.55
C ARG A 144 25.99 20.85 -2.82
N ASP A 145 26.56 21.59 -3.78
CA ASP A 145 27.97 21.48 -4.16
C ASP A 145 28.92 22.09 -3.12
N ASN A 146 28.40 22.90 -2.19
CA ASN A 146 29.12 23.52 -1.08
C ASN A 146 28.87 22.84 0.28
N LEU A 147 28.06 21.78 0.30
CA LEU A 147 27.77 21.03 1.53
C LEU A 147 28.76 19.86 1.67
N ASN A 148 29.28 19.65 2.88
CA ASN A 148 30.11 18.50 3.20
C ASN A 148 29.25 17.25 3.46
N LEU A 149 28.55 16.78 2.41
CA LEU A 149 27.69 15.60 2.46
C LEU A 149 28.48 14.35 2.06
N THR A 150 28.12 13.22 2.67
CA THR A 150 28.51 11.90 2.18
C THR A 150 27.90 11.62 0.81
N GLY A 151 28.39 10.58 0.11
CA GLY A 151 27.84 10.18 -1.19
C GLY A 151 26.35 9.79 -1.11
N GLU A 152 25.95 9.10 -0.05
CA GLU A 152 24.56 8.70 0.18
C GLU A 152 23.65 9.89 0.46
N GLU A 153 24.09 10.83 1.30
CA GLU A 153 23.34 12.06 1.60
C GLU A 153 23.17 12.95 0.36
N LYS A 154 24.23 13.09 -0.45
CA LYS A 154 24.14 13.82 -1.72
C LYS A 154 23.09 13.19 -2.65
N LYS A 155 23.13 11.86 -2.78
CA LYS A 155 22.17 11.11 -3.59
C LYS A 155 20.74 11.28 -3.07
N LEU A 156 20.52 11.16 -1.77
CA LEU A 156 19.22 11.37 -1.14
C LEU A 156 18.68 12.78 -1.38
N LEU A 157 19.50 13.82 -1.25
CA LEU A 157 19.13 15.19 -1.55
C LEU A 157 18.74 15.37 -3.03
N GLU A 158 19.53 14.82 -3.95
CA GLU A 158 19.25 14.91 -5.39
C GLU A 158 17.95 14.22 -5.78
N ASP A 159 17.73 13.01 -5.27
CA ASP A 159 16.52 12.23 -5.56
C ASP A 159 15.29 12.89 -4.92
N THR A 160 15.39 13.34 -3.67
CA THR A 160 14.32 14.10 -3.00
C THR A 160 13.92 15.31 -3.83
N TYR A 161 14.86 16.14 -4.26
CA TYR A 161 14.55 17.31 -5.09
C TYR A 161 13.88 16.93 -6.42
N LYS A 162 14.42 15.93 -7.12
CA LYS A 162 13.85 15.44 -8.38
C LYS A 162 12.44 14.91 -8.19
N ASP A 163 12.16 14.23 -7.10
CA ASP A 163 10.83 13.70 -6.80
C ASP A 163 9.81 14.81 -6.58
N PHE A 164 10.16 15.90 -5.88
CA PHE A 164 9.30 17.08 -5.80
C PHE A 164 9.01 17.68 -7.18
N VAL A 165 10.05 17.86 -8.01
CA VAL A 165 9.88 18.42 -9.36
C VAL A 165 8.98 17.53 -10.22
N ARG A 166 9.21 16.21 -10.22
CA ARG A 166 8.41 15.23 -10.96
C ARG A 166 6.98 15.13 -10.43
N SER A 167 6.77 15.39 -9.15
CA SER A 167 5.45 15.47 -8.54
C SER A 167 4.74 16.80 -8.81
N GLY A 168 5.37 17.75 -9.50
CA GLY A 168 4.75 19.02 -9.90
C GLY A 168 4.96 20.18 -8.92
N ALA A 169 5.90 20.08 -7.97
CA ALA A 169 6.14 21.13 -6.97
C ALA A 169 6.53 22.49 -7.57
N ALA A 170 7.14 22.50 -8.76
CA ALA A 170 7.56 23.70 -9.49
C ALA A 170 6.48 24.27 -10.44
N LEU A 171 5.29 23.66 -10.50
CA LEU A 171 4.19 24.15 -11.34
C LEU A 171 3.57 25.44 -10.78
N PRO A 172 2.95 26.28 -11.63
CA PRO A 172 2.15 27.41 -11.15
C PRO A 172 0.90 26.90 -10.39
N PRO A 173 0.32 27.73 -9.49
CA PRO A 173 -0.79 27.32 -8.62
C PRO A 173 -1.98 26.67 -9.34
N GLU A 174 -2.39 27.21 -10.48
CA GLU A 174 -3.49 26.65 -11.29
C GLU A 174 -3.20 25.23 -11.80
N SER A 175 -1.96 24.99 -12.23
CA SER A 175 -1.53 23.67 -12.71
C SER A 175 -1.41 22.66 -11.56
N LYS A 176 -1.03 23.11 -10.35
CA LYS A 176 -1.05 22.27 -9.14
C LYS A 176 -2.46 21.81 -8.80
N GLU A 177 -3.44 22.71 -8.86
CA GLU A 177 -4.83 22.37 -8.60
C GLU A 177 -5.38 21.37 -9.63
N LYS A 178 -5.04 21.56 -10.91
CA LYS A 178 -5.38 20.58 -11.96
C LYS A 178 -4.73 19.22 -11.69
N LEU A 179 -3.45 19.20 -11.31
CA LEU A 179 -2.73 17.97 -11.02
C LEU A 179 -3.32 17.22 -9.83
N ARG A 180 -3.76 17.93 -8.77
CA ARG A 180 -4.47 17.32 -7.62
C ARG A 180 -5.71 16.54 -8.04
N LYS A 181 -6.54 17.15 -8.89
CA LYS A 181 -7.75 16.50 -9.41
C LYS A 181 -7.41 15.25 -10.22
N ILE A 182 -6.39 15.33 -11.08
CA ILE A 182 -5.90 14.18 -11.85
C ILE A 182 -5.41 13.07 -10.93
N ASN A 183 -4.59 13.38 -9.92
CA ASN A 183 -4.04 12.40 -8.98
C ASN A 183 -5.13 11.72 -8.14
N GLU A 184 -6.17 12.47 -7.73
CA GLU A 184 -7.31 11.92 -7.03
C GLU A 184 -8.11 10.96 -7.91
N GLU A 185 -8.46 11.39 -9.13
CA GLU A 185 -9.19 10.56 -10.11
C GLU A 185 -8.42 9.30 -10.47
N LEU A 186 -7.12 9.41 -10.79
CA LEU A 186 -6.26 8.27 -11.10
C LEU A 186 -6.20 7.27 -9.93
N SER A 187 -6.16 7.75 -8.68
CA SER A 187 -6.13 6.86 -7.51
C SER A 187 -7.40 6.02 -7.41
N MET A 188 -8.56 6.59 -7.73
CA MET A 188 -9.83 5.87 -7.73
C MET A 188 -9.94 4.92 -8.92
N LEU A 189 -9.51 5.35 -10.10
CA LEU A 189 -9.51 4.53 -11.31
C LEU A 189 -8.61 3.30 -11.15
N GLN A 190 -7.42 3.45 -10.54
CA GLN A 190 -6.53 2.32 -10.25
C GLN A 190 -7.17 1.29 -9.32
N VAL A 191 -7.85 1.76 -8.26
CA VAL A 191 -8.58 0.87 -7.33
C VAL A 191 -9.71 0.15 -8.07
N LYS A 192 -10.51 0.86 -8.86
CA LYS A 192 -11.60 0.29 -9.65
C LYS A 192 -11.08 -0.75 -10.63
N PHE A 193 -10.06 -0.41 -11.42
CA PHE A 193 -9.46 -1.29 -12.42
C PHE A 193 -9.01 -2.63 -11.80
N GLY A 194 -8.28 -2.56 -10.68
CA GLY A 194 -7.79 -3.76 -9.99
C GLY A 194 -8.92 -4.62 -9.41
N GLN A 195 -9.96 -4.01 -8.82
CA GLN A 195 -11.12 -4.73 -8.29
C GLN A 195 -11.94 -5.38 -9.41
N ASN A 196 -12.17 -4.66 -10.49
CA ASN A 196 -12.83 -5.16 -11.69
C ASN A 196 -12.09 -6.37 -12.27
N LEU A 197 -10.77 -6.28 -12.45
CA LEU A 197 -9.96 -7.37 -12.97
C LEU A 197 -9.99 -8.62 -12.06
N LEU A 198 -9.98 -8.42 -10.75
CA LEU A 198 -10.12 -9.51 -9.79
C LEU A 198 -11.50 -10.16 -9.85
N ALA A 199 -12.57 -9.36 -9.96
CA ALA A 199 -13.94 -9.84 -10.11
C ALA A 199 -14.13 -10.63 -11.41
N GLU A 200 -13.63 -10.12 -12.53
CA GLU A 200 -13.60 -10.82 -13.84
C GLU A 200 -12.88 -12.17 -13.73
N THR A 201 -11.68 -12.17 -13.13
CA THR A 201 -10.87 -13.39 -12.96
C THR A 201 -11.59 -14.44 -12.11
N ASN A 202 -12.24 -14.03 -11.01
CA ASN A 202 -12.94 -14.93 -10.10
C ASN A 202 -14.34 -15.34 -10.59
N GLY A 203 -14.96 -14.50 -11.42
CA GLY A 203 -16.30 -14.71 -11.97
C GLY A 203 -16.33 -15.77 -13.06
N PHE A 204 -15.28 -15.86 -13.88
CA PHE A 204 -15.19 -16.86 -14.93
C PHE A 204 -15.01 -18.28 -14.37
N LYS A 205 -15.85 -19.20 -14.85
CA LYS A 205 -15.76 -20.64 -14.53
C LYS A 205 -16.08 -21.46 -15.77
N LEU A 206 -15.12 -22.28 -16.21
CA LEU A 206 -15.38 -23.34 -17.17
C LEU A 206 -15.76 -24.60 -16.40
N ILE A 207 -17.06 -24.89 -16.37
CA ILE A 207 -17.63 -26.04 -15.66
C ILE A 207 -17.81 -27.19 -16.65
N LEU A 208 -17.22 -28.35 -16.34
CA LEU A 208 -17.36 -29.58 -17.10
C LEU A 208 -18.09 -30.62 -16.24
N ASP A 209 -19.03 -31.34 -16.83
CA ASP A 209 -19.84 -32.39 -16.17
C ASP A 209 -19.75 -33.75 -16.86
N ARG A 210 -18.98 -33.84 -17.95
CA ARG A 210 -18.73 -35.08 -18.70
C ARG A 210 -17.27 -35.47 -18.61
N LYS A 211 -17.00 -36.75 -18.44
CA LYS A 211 -15.62 -37.26 -18.30
C LYS A 211 -14.84 -37.15 -19.62
N GLU A 212 -15.53 -37.20 -20.74
CA GLU A 212 -14.97 -37.10 -22.09
C GLU A 212 -14.34 -35.71 -22.34
N ASP A 213 -14.87 -34.66 -21.69
CA ASP A 213 -14.36 -33.30 -21.80
C ASP A 213 -12.99 -33.12 -21.10
N LEU A 214 -12.51 -34.13 -20.37
CA LEU A 214 -11.22 -34.15 -19.67
C LEU A 214 -10.08 -34.80 -20.47
N SER A 215 -10.35 -35.23 -21.71
CA SER A 215 -9.34 -35.92 -22.54
C SER A 215 -8.04 -35.10 -22.67
N GLY A 216 -6.91 -35.80 -22.54
CA GLY A 216 -5.55 -35.25 -22.63
C GLY A 216 -5.03 -34.63 -21.34
N LEU A 217 -5.90 -34.26 -20.40
CA LEU A 217 -5.49 -33.62 -19.15
C LEU A 217 -4.74 -34.60 -18.20
N PRO A 218 -3.62 -34.18 -17.58
CA PRO A 218 -2.97 -34.96 -16.53
C PRO A 218 -3.89 -35.17 -15.33
N GLU A 219 -3.76 -36.31 -14.65
CA GLU A 219 -4.60 -36.69 -13.50
C GLU A 219 -4.59 -35.61 -12.40
N GLY A 220 -3.42 -35.08 -12.05
CA GLY A 220 -3.31 -34.02 -11.04
C GLY A 220 -4.03 -32.72 -11.42
N VAL A 221 -4.23 -32.44 -12.72
CA VAL A 221 -5.00 -31.27 -13.20
C VAL A 221 -6.50 -31.53 -13.04
N ILE A 222 -6.94 -32.75 -13.33
CA ILE A 222 -8.31 -33.21 -13.14
C ILE A 222 -8.68 -33.17 -11.65
N GLU A 223 -7.82 -33.68 -10.77
CA GLU A 223 -8.03 -33.65 -9.32
C GLU A 223 -8.14 -32.22 -8.77
N GLN A 224 -7.27 -31.31 -9.21
CA GLN A 224 -7.34 -29.90 -8.83
C GLN A 224 -8.65 -29.24 -9.28
N ALA A 225 -9.10 -29.51 -10.50
CA ALA A 225 -10.37 -28.99 -11.00
C ALA A 225 -11.58 -29.56 -10.26
N ALA A 226 -11.54 -30.83 -9.84
CA ALA A 226 -12.56 -31.44 -8.98
C ALA A 226 -12.57 -30.84 -7.57
N SER A 227 -11.39 -30.59 -6.99
CA SER A 227 -11.25 -29.92 -5.69
C SER A 227 -11.81 -28.50 -5.74
N MET A 228 -11.55 -27.76 -6.82
CA MET A 228 -12.15 -26.44 -7.07
C MET A 228 -13.68 -26.54 -7.21
N ALA A 229 -14.20 -27.53 -7.93
CA ALA A 229 -15.65 -27.75 -8.01
C ALA A 229 -16.27 -28.00 -6.63
N LYS A 230 -15.62 -28.81 -5.80
CA LYS A 230 -16.06 -29.08 -4.42
C LYS A 230 -16.03 -27.84 -3.54
N SER A 231 -14.99 -27.01 -3.63
CA SER A 231 -14.92 -25.74 -2.88
C SER A 231 -16.07 -24.78 -3.25
N LEU A 232 -16.57 -24.90 -4.49
CA LEU A 232 -17.73 -24.19 -5.02
C LEU A 232 -19.07 -24.93 -4.81
N LYS A 233 -19.09 -26.05 -4.08
CA LYS A 233 -20.28 -26.89 -3.84
C LYS A 233 -20.90 -27.46 -5.12
N MET A 234 -20.05 -27.83 -6.07
CA MET A 234 -20.41 -28.42 -7.37
C MET A 234 -19.86 -29.84 -7.49
N ASP A 235 -20.12 -30.68 -6.47
CA ASP A 235 -19.65 -32.06 -6.42
C ASP A 235 -20.02 -32.85 -7.69
N GLY A 236 -19.09 -33.70 -8.14
CA GLY A 236 -19.24 -34.49 -9.36
C GLY A 236 -18.92 -33.74 -10.66
N LYS A 237 -18.49 -32.47 -10.59
CA LYS A 237 -18.05 -31.66 -11.74
C LYS A 237 -16.56 -31.30 -11.65
N TRP A 238 -16.05 -30.70 -12.71
CA TRP A 238 -14.71 -30.09 -12.76
C TRP A 238 -14.83 -28.60 -13.08
N VAL A 239 -14.11 -27.77 -12.35
CA VAL A 239 -14.09 -26.32 -12.59
C VAL A 239 -12.68 -25.86 -12.94
N PHE A 240 -12.54 -25.31 -14.14
CA PHE A 240 -11.35 -24.62 -14.60
C PHE A 240 -11.57 -23.11 -14.56
N THR A 241 -10.52 -22.38 -14.20
CA THR A 241 -10.56 -20.95 -13.88
C THR A 241 -9.48 -20.19 -14.63
N LEU A 242 -9.48 -18.86 -14.56
CA LEU A 242 -8.51 -18.03 -15.28
C LEU A 242 -7.17 -17.86 -14.54
N GLN A 243 -7.06 -18.36 -13.31
CA GLN A 243 -5.80 -18.42 -12.57
C GLN A 243 -4.81 -19.28 -13.36
N VAL A 244 -3.58 -18.78 -13.51
CA VAL A 244 -2.51 -19.41 -14.32
C VAL A 244 -2.32 -20.91 -14.00
N PRO A 245 -2.30 -21.36 -12.73
CA PRO A 245 -2.17 -22.78 -12.41
C PRO A 245 -3.32 -23.66 -12.91
N SER A 246 -4.50 -23.09 -13.14
CA SER A 246 -5.66 -23.79 -13.72
C SER A 246 -5.66 -23.71 -15.24
N MET A 247 -5.41 -22.51 -15.78
CA MET A 247 -5.52 -22.22 -17.20
C MET A 247 -4.42 -22.85 -18.05
N THR A 248 -3.15 -22.65 -17.67
CA THR A 248 -2.00 -23.09 -18.47
C THR A 248 -2.01 -24.59 -18.75
N PRO A 249 -2.15 -25.49 -17.75
CA PRO A 249 -2.19 -26.91 -18.03
C PRO A 249 -3.42 -27.31 -18.86
N PHE A 250 -4.57 -26.64 -18.69
CA PHE A 250 -5.74 -26.94 -19.51
C PHE A 250 -5.48 -26.61 -20.99
N LEU A 251 -4.94 -25.42 -21.28
CA LEU A 251 -4.61 -25.01 -22.64
C LEU A 251 -3.49 -25.86 -23.27
N GLN A 252 -2.57 -26.37 -22.46
CA GLN A 252 -1.44 -27.17 -22.93
C GLN A 252 -1.84 -28.62 -23.26
N TYR A 253 -2.70 -29.23 -22.46
CA TYR A 253 -2.92 -30.68 -22.50
C TYR A 253 -4.33 -31.11 -22.94
N SER A 254 -5.35 -30.25 -22.83
CA SER A 254 -6.70 -30.65 -23.24
C SER A 254 -6.74 -30.97 -24.72
N ASP A 255 -7.30 -32.12 -25.12
CA ASP A 255 -7.49 -32.46 -26.53
C ASP A 255 -8.64 -31.65 -27.17
N ASN A 256 -9.58 -31.17 -26.35
CA ASN A 256 -10.80 -30.51 -26.81
C ASN A 256 -10.55 -29.05 -27.23
N ARG A 257 -10.48 -28.82 -28.55
CA ARG A 257 -10.21 -27.50 -29.15
C ARG A 257 -11.22 -26.44 -28.70
N ASP A 258 -12.50 -26.76 -28.68
CA ASP A 258 -13.56 -25.79 -28.40
C ASP A 258 -13.52 -25.35 -26.93
N LEU A 259 -13.17 -26.27 -26.02
CA LEU A 259 -12.97 -25.93 -24.61
C LEU A 259 -11.70 -25.10 -24.39
N ARG A 260 -10.61 -25.39 -25.11
CA ARG A 260 -9.41 -24.54 -25.09
C ARG A 260 -9.74 -23.13 -25.57
N GLU A 261 -10.49 -23.01 -26.67
CA GLU A 261 -10.95 -21.73 -27.21
C GLU A 261 -11.81 -20.97 -26.18
N LYS A 262 -12.80 -21.63 -25.58
CA LYS A 262 -13.65 -21.03 -24.54
C LYS A 262 -12.86 -20.49 -23.35
N LEU A 263 -11.88 -21.26 -22.86
CA LEU A 263 -11.03 -20.84 -21.74
C LEU A 263 -10.10 -19.68 -22.13
N PHE A 264 -9.46 -19.77 -23.30
CA PHE A 264 -8.58 -18.74 -23.81
C PHE A 264 -9.33 -17.42 -24.04
N THR A 265 -10.51 -17.47 -24.66
CA THR A 265 -11.37 -16.29 -24.86
C THR A 265 -11.76 -15.69 -23.51
N GLY A 266 -12.14 -16.51 -22.52
CA GLY A 266 -12.41 -16.02 -21.16
C GLY A 266 -11.23 -15.27 -20.55
N TYR A 267 -10.00 -15.74 -20.77
CA TYR A 267 -8.78 -15.05 -20.33
C TYR A 267 -8.50 -13.76 -21.12
N PHE A 268 -8.69 -13.80 -22.43
CA PHE A 268 -8.40 -12.68 -23.33
C PHE A 268 -9.36 -11.51 -23.12
N MET A 269 -10.65 -11.79 -22.89
CA MET A 269 -11.71 -10.80 -22.71
C MET A 269 -11.84 -10.26 -21.27
N LYS A 270 -10.89 -10.54 -20.36
CA LYS A 270 -10.97 -10.05 -18.97
C LYS A 270 -11.05 -8.53 -18.93
N GLY A 271 -12.16 -8.01 -18.43
CA GLY A 271 -12.43 -6.59 -18.35
C GLY A 271 -12.82 -5.96 -19.68
N ASP A 272 -13.32 -6.75 -20.63
CA ASP A 272 -13.89 -6.34 -21.93
C ASP A 272 -15.10 -7.26 -22.26
N ASN A 273 -16.09 -7.27 -21.37
CA ASN A 273 -17.24 -8.20 -21.41
C ASN A 273 -18.61 -7.48 -21.40
N ASP A 274 -18.61 -6.15 -21.57
CA ASP A 274 -19.76 -5.23 -21.48
C ASP A 274 -20.62 -5.47 -20.21
N ASN A 275 -19.98 -5.74 -19.07
CA ASN A 275 -20.62 -6.05 -17.78
C ASN A 275 -20.25 -5.03 -16.67
N GLU A 276 -20.67 -5.27 -15.42
CA GLU A 276 -20.39 -4.37 -14.29
C GLU A 276 -18.88 -4.19 -13.97
N TYR A 277 -18.06 -5.18 -14.32
CA TYR A 277 -16.62 -5.24 -14.07
C TYR A 277 -15.78 -4.93 -15.32
N ASP A 278 -16.40 -4.34 -16.33
CA ASP A 278 -15.70 -3.91 -17.54
C ASP A 278 -14.71 -2.76 -17.25
N ASN A 279 -13.56 -2.79 -17.91
CA ASN A 279 -12.50 -1.79 -17.82
C ASN A 279 -12.25 -1.04 -19.13
N LYS A 280 -13.01 -1.33 -20.19
CA LYS A 280 -13.09 -0.56 -21.43
C LYS A 280 -13.59 0.85 -21.12
N SER A 281 -12.92 1.81 -21.75
CA SER A 281 -13.17 3.25 -21.63
C SER A 281 -14.01 3.75 -22.81
#